data_AF-A0A8H7PE68-F1
#
_entry.id   AF-A0A8H7PE68-F1
#
_cell.length_a   1.000
_cell.length_b   1.000
_cell.length_c   1.000
_cell.angle_alpha   90.00
_cell.angle_beta   90.00
_cell.angle_gamma   90.00
#
_symmetry.space_group_name_H-M   'P 1'
#
loop_
_entity.id
_entity.type
_entity.pdbx_description
1 polymer ?
#
loop_
_entity_poly.entity_id
_entity_poly.type
_entity_poly.pdbx_seq_one_letter_code
_entity_poly.pdbx_strand_id
1 'polypeptide(L)'
;MEKAANEAEVVTTLNIIAEEKADKELSAERWSSGVDVISFFHTFKSIVTPLTVKQSQLALCPSYSVFKVLPQKRSASSSETPDRYRVEFKRSRTMSSANTIEPATYGVAKSTGFEMKVVLSSKEAQICDLLNDVAEHLKSTMPELPPVTLRIAGGWVRDKLLRKDCHDLDVAVSTMMGYDFAQHVNNYLQSKGYETRSIAKIDSNPDKSKHLETATTKLFDQEIDFVNLRNEIYNEDSRIPAEVTYGSPSEDAYRRDITINTLFYNVHTLEVEDYTQKGLEDLANGLIRTPLSAFKTFCDDPLRVLRCIRFASRFGFDIVDDIVQAVKDEKIKYALLAKISRERIGIEVDKMIRGPSPKRSLELIQSFGLYEIVFAPPADIHEGTLQNTESGVHAVQLVEWLSNRNMPSLSPEEGSEQIRQLYLASNLLPYRNITYTQRGRAYPAVEEVLHGSLKTKNEDVTTISKVHKCIDPIQQVVRRNANSTVSRSDLGMLIRSVTSVWPLALKVSLIADLLPFHQDILRQSEKSELSPEVQQIISLYENLVRQTEEYGITDCYNLKPILDGKTIAKTLSITPGPAIRELLEKVMAWQLENPSGTADE
;
A
#
# COMPACT_ATOMS: atom_id res chain seq x y z
N MET A 1 -20.09 35.74 15.18
CA MET A 1 -19.73 36.88 14.32
C MET A 1 -18.23 36.92 14.05
N GLU A 2 -17.35 36.74 15.04
CA GLU A 2 -15.88 36.58 14.83
C GLU A 2 -15.50 35.42 13.89
N LYS A 3 -16.18 34.27 13.96
CA LYS A 3 -15.89 33.12 13.08
C LYS A 3 -16.23 33.39 11.60
N ALA A 4 -17.29 34.16 11.35
CA ALA A 4 -17.71 34.56 10.01
C ALA A 4 -16.84 35.69 9.45
N ALA A 5 -16.28 36.55 10.32
CA ALA A 5 -15.30 37.55 9.94
C ALA A 5 -13.97 36.90 9.50
N ASN A 6 -13.48 35.90 10.25
CA ASN A 6 -12.28 35.13 9.87
C ASN A 6 -12.46 34.34 8.56
N GLU A 7 -13.63 33.74 8.33
CA GLU A 7 -13.91 33.03 7.07
C GLU A 7 -13.99 33.98 5.87
N ALA A 8 -14.56 35.17 6.04
CA ALA A 8 -14.60 36.19 4.99
C ALA A 8 -13.20 36.76 4.69
N GLU A 9 -12.38 36.97 5.71
CA GLU A 9 -11.00 37.46 5.57
C GLU A 9 -10.11 36.44 4.85
N VAL A 10 -10.21 35.14 5.20
CA VAL A 10 -9.50 34.04 4.51
C VAL A 10 -9.92 33.91 3.05
N VAL A 11 -11.21 34.01 2.74
CA VAL A 11 -11.71 33.97 1.35
C VAL A 11 -11.22 35.18 0.54
N THR A 12 -11.11 36.35 1.19
CA THR A 12 -10.63 37.58 0.53
C THR A 12 -9.13 37.50 0.26
N THR A 13 -8.34 37.00 1.21
CA THR A 13 -6.90 36.76 1.02
C THR A 13 -6.63 35.70 -0.04
N LEU A 14 -7.41 34.61 -0.09
CA LEU A 14 -7.26 33.57 -1.11
C LEU A 14 -7.63 34.05 -2.52
N ASN A 15 -8.62 34.95 -2.64
CA ASN A 15 -8.98 35.55 -3.93
C ASN A 15 -7.90 36.55 -4.42
N ILE A 16 -7.31 37.35 -3.52
CA ILE A 16 -6.23 38.27 -3.86
C ILE A 16 -4.97 37.51 -4.31
N ILE A 17 -4.63 36.41 -3.62
CA ILE A 17 -3.51 35.54 -4.02
C ILE A 17 -3.79 34.86 -5.36
N ALA A 18 -5.04 34.48 -5.63
CA ALA A 18 -5.44 33.88 -6.91
C ALA A 18 -5.36 34.89 -8.08
N GLU A 19 -5.77 36.14 -7.87
CA GLU A 19 -5.66 37.22 -8.87
C GLU A 19 -4.19 37.61 -9.12
N GLU A 20 -3.35 37.72 -8.09
CA GLU A 20 -1.92 38.02 -8.26
C GLU A 20 -1.15 36.89 -8.97
N LYS A 21 -1.58 35.63 -8.83
CA LYS A 21 -0.99 34.49 -9.54
C LYS A 21 -1.44 34.43 -11.00
N ALA A 22 -2.70 34.74 -11.28
CA ALA A 22 -3.23 34.81 -12.64
C ALA A 22 -2.54 35.90 -13.47
N ASP A 23 -2.31 37.08 -12.88
CA ASP A 23 -1.62 38.20 -13.56
C ASP A 23 -0.13 37.94 -13.78
N LYS A 24 0.54 37.17 -12.89
CA LYS A 24 1.94 36.79 -13.09
C LYS A 24 2.12 35.68 -14.14
N GLU A 25 1.19 34.72 -14.22
CA GLU A 25 1.25 33.62 -15.20
C GLU A 25 0.86 34.06 -16.63
N LEU A 26 0.10 35.14 -16.79
CA LEU A 26 -0.21 35.74 -18.10
C LEU A 26 0.98 36.48 -18.75
N SER A 27 2.10 36.68 -18.03
CA SER A 27 3.29 37.39 -18.52
C SER A 27 4.47 36.49 -18.94
N ALA A 28 4.33 35.16 -18.91
CA ALA A 28 5.39 34.22 -19.30
C ALA A 28 4.92 33.28 -20.42
N GLU A 29 5.53 33.40 -21.60
CA GLU A 29 5.18 32.63 -22.79
C GLU A 29 5.42 31.11 -22.68
N ARG A 30 4.46 30.36 -23.26
CA ARG A 30 4.52 29.06 -23.95
C ARG A 30 5.11 27.85 -23.21
N TRP A 31 4.20 27.00 -22.72
CA TRP A 31 4.43 25.55 -22.61
C TRP A 31 3.33 24.76 -23.33
N SER A 32 3.78 23.89 -24.24
CA SER A 32 2.98 22.93 -25.00
C SER A 32 2.81 21.63 -24.21
N SER A 33 1.79 21.54 -23.37
CA SER A 33 1.22 20.26 -22.91
C SER A 33 -0.12 20.56 -22.26
N GLY A 34 -1.19 20.05 -22.85
CA GLY A 34 -2.57 20.38 -22.49
C GLY A 34 -2.96 19.91 -21.09
N VAL A 35 -2.87 20.83 -20.14
CA VAL A 35 -3.70 20.83 -18.94
C VAL A 35 -4.55 22.09 -19.04
N ASP A 36 -5.84 21.90 -19.31
CA ASP A 36 -6.79 23.01 -19.36
C ASP A 36 -7.12 23.42 -17.92
N VAL A 37 -6.41 24.44 -17.44
CA VAL A 37 -6.53 24.99 -16.08
C VAL A 37 -7.99 25.39 -15.78
N ILE A 38 -8.78 25.74 -16.79
CA ILE A 38 -10.19 26.13 -16.66
C ILE A 38 -11.07 24.92 -16.30
N SER A 39 -10.77 23.73 -16.82
CA SER A 39 -11.49 22.47 -16.52
C SER A 39 -11.24 22.01 -15.07
N PHE A 40 -10.02 22.23 -14.57
CA PHE A 40 -9.68 21.99 -13.16
C PHE A 40 -10.47 22.90 -12.21
N PHE A 41 -10.62 24.19 -12.55
CA PHE A 41 -11.41 25.13 -11.76
C PHE A 41 -12.92 24.83 -11.76
N HIS A 42 -13.46 24.29 -12.87
CA HIS A 42 -14.86 23.85 -12.93
C HIS A 42 -15.13 22.61 -12.05
N THR A 43 -14.19 21.67 -12.00
CA THR A 43 -14.24 20.50 -11.11
C THR A 43 -14.15 20.92 -9.64
N PHE A 44 -13.31 21.91 -9.33
CA PHE A 44 -13.18 22.45 -7.97
C PHE A 44 -14.46 23.17 -7.49
N LYS A 45 -15.14 23.92 -8.36
CA LYS A 45 -16.41 24.58 -7.99
C LYS A 45 -17.55 23.60 -7.71
N SER A 46 -17.59 22.43 -8.37
CA SER A 46 -18.63 21.42 -8.08
C SER A 46 -18.42 20.73 -6.73
N ILE A 47 -17.17 20.60 -6.28
CA ILE A 47 -16.80 20.02 -4.97
C ILE A 47 -17.10 20.99 -3.81
N VAL A 48 -17.05 22.31 -4.03
CA VAL A 48 -17.09 23.33 -2.97
C VAL A 48 -18.47 23.99 -2.79
N THR A 49 -19.52 23.62 -3.53
CA THR A 49 -20.84 24.24 -3.32
C THR A 49 -21.61 23.54 -2.18
N PRO A 50 -22.00 24.23 -1.09
CA PRO A 50 -22.81 23.60 -0.04
C PRO A 50 -24.26 23.41 -0.50
N LEU A 51 -24.79 22.21 -0.28
CA LEU A 51 -26.22 21.89 -0.37
C LEU A 51 -27.02 22.77 0.58
N THR A 52 -27.80 23.70 0.01
CA THR A 52 -28.86 24.43 0.72
C THR A 52 -30.01 23.47 1.02
N VAL A 53 -29.93 22.69 2.10
CA VAL A 53 -31.05 21.87 2.57
C VAL A 53 -32.02 22.76 3.35
N LYS A 54 -33.25 22.87 2.84
CA LYS A 54 -34.39 23.45 3.54
C LYS A 54 -34.56 22.77 4.90
N GLN A 55 -34.55 23.57 5.96
CA GLN A 55 -34.99 23.18 7.30
C GLN A 55 -36.43 22.66 7.27
N SER A 56 -36.62 21.34 7.25
CA SER A 56 -37.81 20.67 7.80
C SER A 56 -37.63 19.15 7.70
N GLN A 57 -37.01 18.55 8.73
CA GLN A 57 -37.28 17.21 9.28
C GLN A 57 -36.11 16.76 10.16
N LEU A 58 -35.99 17.40 11.32
CA LEU A 58 -35.23 16.88 12.46
C LEU A 58 -36.18 15.95 13.23
N ALA A 59 -36.12 14.65 12.97
CA ALA A 59 -36.71 13.65 13.83
C ALA A 59 -35.95 12.31 13.71
N LEU A 60 -35.23 11.99 14.79
CA LEU A 60 -34.91 10.64 15.28
C LEU A 60 -33.97 9.75 14.44
N CYS A 61 -32.67 9.84 14.74
CA CYS A 61 -31.72 8.72 14.61
C CYS A 61 -31.08 8.43 15.98
N PRO A 62 -31.04 7.17 16.47
CA PRO A 62 -30.51 6.85 17.80
C PRO A 62 -28.98 6.71 17.78
N SER A 63 -28.35 7.44 18.71
CA SER A 63 -27.09 7.15 19.43
C SER A 63 -26.05 6.22 18.78
N TYR A 64 -24.93 6.81 18.36
CA TYR A 64 -23.65 6.12 18.18
C TYR A 64 -23.14 5.61 19.54
N SER A 65 -23.07 4.30 19.72
CA SER A 65 -22.31 3.65 20.78
C SER A 65 -20.84 3.59 20.38
N VAL A 66 -20.07 4.61 20.74
CA VAL A 66 -18.60 4.56 20.79
C VAL A 66 -18.21 3.53 21.84
N PHE A 67 -17.47 2.48 21.46
CA PHE A 67 -16.82 1.58 22.42
C PHE A 67 -15.81 2.40 23.24
N LYS A 68 -16.26 2.88 24.39
CA LYS A 68 -15.47 3.61 25.37
C LYS A 68 -14.78 2.57 26.25
N VAL A 69 -13.54 2.21 25.94
CA VAL A 69 -12.68 1.51 26.91
C VAL A 69 -12.40 2.50 28.03
N LEU A 70 -13.01 2.26 29.20
CA LEU A 70 -12.83 3.10 30.38
C LEU A 70 -11.39 2.96 30.90
N PRO A 71 -10.64 4.06 31.07
CA PRO A 71 -9.34 3.99 31.72
C PRO A 71 -9.54 3.75 33.23
N GLN A 72 -8.86 2.73 33.76
CA GLN A 72 -8.76 2.54 35.20
C GLN A 72 -8.06 3.77 35.83
N LYS A 73 -8.74 4.41 36.79
CA LYS A 73 -8.21 5.51 37.61
C LYS A 73 -6.91 5.09 38.30
N ARG A 74 -5.81 5.79 38.04
CA ARG A 74 -4.67 5.88 38.98
C ARG A 74 -4.70 7.24 39.65
N SER A 75 -4.67 7.21 40.97
CA SER A 75 -4.65 8.34 41.89
C SER A 75 -3.38 9.17 41.73
N ALA A 76 -3.54 10.50 41.75
CA ALA A 76 -2.43 11.45 41.84
C ALA A 76 -1.89 11.53 43.27
N SER A 77 -0.57 11.47 43.43
CA SER A 77 0.12 12.10 44.57
C SER A 77 1.60 12.38 44.26
N SER A 78 1.98 13.60 44.63
CA SER A 78 3.31 14.13 44.98
C SER A 78 4.43 14.20 43.93
N SER A 79 4.77 15.47 43.68
CA SER A 79 6.06 16.03 43.26
C SER A 79 7.29 15.23 43.69
N GLU A 80 8.06 14.79 42.69
CA GLU A 80 9.52 14.63 42.77
C GLU A 80 10.04 14.55 41.33
N THR A 81 10.99 15.41 40.99
CA THR A 81 11.72 15.39 39.71
C THR A 81 12.50 14.08 39.57
N PRO A 82 12.31 13.24 38.53
CA PRO A 82 13.20 12.10 38.32
C PRO A 82 14.38 12.52 37.44
N ASP A 83 15.52 12.66 38.10
CA ASP A 83 16.84 12.57 37.50
C ASP A 83 16.98 11.25 36.70
N ARG A 84 17.48 11.40 35.47
CA ARG A 84 18.47 10.55 34.78
C ARG A 84 18.07 9.11 34.41
N TYR A 85 17.80 8.94 33.12
CA TYR A 85 18.03 7.69 32.38
C TYR A 85 19.48 7.23 32.58
N ARG A 86 19.68 6.10 33.27
CA ARG A 86 20.97 5.42 33.35
C ARG A 86 20.80 4.01 32.84
N VAL A 87 21.53 3.68 31.78
CA VAL A 87 21.57 2.33 31.22
C VAL A 87 22.87 1.67 31.70
N GLU A 88 22.77 0.45 32.25
CA GLU A 88 23.92 -0.34 32.69
C GLU A 88 24.06 -1.58 31.81
N PHE A 89 25.29 -1.87 31.35
CA PHE A 89 25.58 -2.98 30.45
C PHE A 89 26.81 -3.78 30.90
N LYS A 90 26.73 -5.12 30.72
CA LYS A 90 27.86 -6.04 30.90
C LYS A 90 28.13 -6.77 29.59
N ARG A 91 29.38 -6.76 29.11
CA ARG A 91 29.90 -7.75 28.16
C ARG A 91 29.84 -9.12 28.85
N SER A 92 28.90 -9.98 28.47
CA SER A 92 28.98 -11.40 28.82
C SER A 92 29.55 -12.18 27.65
N ARG A 93 30.88 -12.33 27.62
CA ARG A 93 31.50 -13.47 26.91
C ARG A 93 31.52 -14.63 27.90
N THR A 94 30.43 -15.38 27.97
CA THR A 94 30.45 -16.69 28.64
C THR A 94 30.78 -17.74 27.58
N MET A 95 32.04 -18.17 27.52
CA MET A 95 32.36 -19.46 26.91
C MET A 95 31.82 -20.56 27.83
N SER A 96 30.66 -21.11 27.48
CA SER A 96 30.15 -22.36 28.04
C SER A 96 30.82 -23.52 27.29
N SER A 97 31.35 -24.49 28.03
CA SER A 97 32.02 -25.70 27.54
C SER A 97 31.06 -26.76 26.98
N ALA A 98 30.00 -26.35 26.29
CA ALA A 98 29.09 -27.21 25.55
C ALA A 98 28.66 -26.53 24.24
N ASN A 99 28.59 -27.31 23.15
CA ASN A 99 28.30 -26.89 21.77
C ASN A 99 26.87 -26.32 21.57
N THR A 100 26.51 -25.27 22.29
CA THR A 100 25.28 -24.51 22.08
C THR A 100 25.66 -23.04 22.22
N ILE A 101 25.89 -22.38 21.08
CA ILE A 101 26.10 -20.94 21.01
C ILE A 101 24.74 -20.30 21.31
N GLU A 102 24.49 -19.95 22.57
CA GLU A 102 23.40 -19.02 22.87
C GLU A 102 23.67 -17.72 22.10
N PRO A 103 22.68 -17.20 21.33
CA PRO A 103 22.90 -16.00 20.56
C PRO A 103 23.16 -14.86 21.55
N ALA A 104 24.34 -14.24 21.43
CA ALA A 104 24.74 -13.18 22.33
C ALA A 104 23.70 -12.04 22.26
N THR A 105 23.26 -11.60 23.44
CA THR A 105 22.28 -10.53 23.58
C THR A 105 22.99 -9.19 23.48
N TYR A 106 22.63 -8.37 22.51
CA TYR A 106 23.29 -7.08 22.26
C TYR A 106 22.28 -5.94 22.43
N GLY A 107 22.37 -5.22 23.54
CA GLY A 107 21.47 -4.12 23.87
C GLY A 107 20.16 -4.55 24.54
N VAL A 108 19.80 -3.84 25.61
CA VAL A 108 18.50 -3.97 26.31
C VAL A 108 17.88 -2.57 26.38
N ALA A 109 16.77 -2.36 25.69
CA ALA A 109 15.94 -1.19 25.91
C ALA A 109 14.91 -1.53 27.00
N LYS A 110 15.03 -0.89 28.16
CA LYS A 110 14.03 -0.97 29.25
C LYS A 110 13.09 0.22 29.14
N SER A 111 11.90 -0.01 28.62
CA SER A 111 10.74 0.88 28.83
C SER A 111 9.82 0.21 29.85
N THR A 112 8.98 0.99 30.54
CA THR A 112 8.09 0.55 31.63
C THR A 112 7.39 -0.78 31.33
N GLY A 113 7.96 -1.89 31.81
CA GLY A 113 7.40 -3.25 31.72
C GLY A 113 7.81 -4.11 30.51
N PHE A 114 8.56 -3.60 29.52
CA PHE A 114 8.96 -4.37 28.33
C PHE A 114 10.49 -4.39 28.14
N GLU A 115 11.06 -5.58 28.00
CA GLU A 115 12.48 -5.80 27.70
C GLU A 115 12.64 -6.12 26.20
N MET A 116 13.13 -5.14 25.43
CA MET A 116 13.47 -5.34 24.01
C MET A 116 14.97 -5.57 23.86
N LYS A 117 15.34 -6.58 23.09
CA LYS A 117 16.72 -7.04 22.90
C LYS A 117 17.02 -7.17 21.42
N VAL A 118 18.16 -6.67 20.97
CA VAL A 118 18.66 -6.97 19.63
C VAL A 118 19.45 -8.27 19.69
N VAL A 119 19.04 -9.21 18.84
CA VAL A 119 19.70 -10.52 18.69
C VAL A 119 20.27 -10.59 17.29
N LEU A 120 21.59 -10.67 17.20
CA LEU A 120 22.31 -10.79 15.94
C LEU A 120 22.40 -12.26 15.54
N SER A 121 22.15 -12.54 14.27
CA SER A 121 22.55 -13.81 13.67
C SER A 121 24.09 -13.91 13.62
N SER A 122 24.61 -15.11 13.42
CA SER A 122 26.06 -15.31 13.28
C SER A 122 26.66 -14.49 12.15
N LYS A 123 25.92 -14.30 11.05
CA LYS A 123 26.34 -13.47 9.91
C LYS A 123 26.35 -11.97 10.26
N GLU A 124 25.30 -11.49 10.92
CA GLU A 124 25.23 -10.07 11.33
C GLU A 124 26.29 -9.72 12.36
N ALA A 125 26.60 -10.63 13.29
CA ALA A 125 27.70 -10.47 14.23
C ALA A 125 29.05 -10.37 13.51
N GLN A 126 29.31 -11.25 12.54
CA GLN A 126 30.52 -11.18 11.70
C GLN A 126 30.62 -9.88 10.90
N ILE A 127 29.50 -9.39 10.38
CA ILE A 127 29.43 -8.09 9.69
C ILE A 127 29.76 -6.96 10.67
N CYS A 128 29.15 -6.94 11.86
CA CYS A 128 29.42 -5.91 12.86
C CYS A 128 30.90 -5.91 13.30
N ASP A 129 31.47 -7.09 13.55
CA ASP A 129 32.88 -7.23 13.92
C ASP A 129 33.80 -6.74 12.79
N LEU A 130 33.54 -7.13 11.54
CA LEU A 130 34.29 -6.67 10.37
C LEU A 130 34.23 -5.15 10.21
N LEU A 131 33.03 -4.56 10.34
CA LEU A 131 32.84 -3.12 10.22
C LEU A 131 33.56 -2.35 11.34
N ASN A 132 33.55 -2.87 12.56
CA ASN A 132 34.31 -2.30 13.67
C ASN A 132 35.83 -2.38 13.41
N ASP A 133 36.32 -3.53 12.96
CA ASP A 133 37.73 -3.75 12.61
C ASP A 133 38.21 -2.77 11.52
N VAL A 134 37.39 -2.54 10.49
CA VAL A 134 37.70 -1.57 9.42
C VAL A 134 37.80 -0.16 9.99
N ALA A 135 36.87 0.25 10.85
CA ALA A 135 36.89 1.56 11.48
C ALA A 135 38.13 1.75 12.39
N GLU A 136 38.50 0.72 13.16
CA GLU A 136 39.73 0.73 13.97
C GLU A 136 40.99 0.78 13.10
N HIS A 137 41.01 0.04 11.99
CA HIS A 137 42.11 0.06 11.04
C HIS A 137 42.29 1.46 10.44
N LEU A 138 41.21 2.11 10.00
CA LEU A 138 41.26 3.47 9.47
C LEU A 138 41.75 4.48 10.51
N LYS A 139 41.29 4.35 11.76
CA LYS A 139 41.79 5.18 12.87
C LYS A 139 43.29 5.03 13.08
N SER A 140 43.84 3.83 12.87
CA SER A 140 45.28 3.55 13.03
C SER A 140 46.14 3.98 11.84
N THR A 141 45.63 3.85 10.60
CA THR A 141 46.40 4.13 9.38
C THR A 141 46.23 5.56 8.87
N MET A 142 45.14 6.22 9.25
CA MET A 142 44.79 7.59 8.85
C MET A 142 44.37 8.41 10.10
N PRO A 143 45.31 8.73 11.01
CA PRO A 143 44.99 9.45 12.25
C PRO A 143 44.49 10.88 12.03
N GLU A 144 44.77 11.45 10.85
CA GLU A 144 44.29 12.79 10.44
C GLU A 144 42.78 12.80 10.13
N LEU A 145 42.17 11.63 9.89
CA LEU A 145 40.74 11.52 9.63
C LEU A 145 39.96 11.48 10.95
N PRO A 146 38.81 12.18 11.04
CA PRO A 146 37.92 12.06 12.18
C PRO A 146 37.46 10.59 12.36
N PRO A 147 37.34 10.09 13.61
CA PRO A 147 36.93 8.72 13.87
C PRO A 147 35.62 8.35 13.16
N VAL A 148 35.67 7.31 12.32
CA VAL A 148 34.49 6.81 11.61
C VAL A 148 33.57 6.12 12.60
N THR A 149 32.32 6.57 12.68
CA THR A 149 31.28 5.91 13.47
C THR A 149 30.24 5.31 12.53
N LEU A 150 29.92 4.05 12.74
CA LEU A 150 28.99 3.26 11.93
C LEU A 150 27.74 2.93 12.73
N ARG A 151 26.58 3.14 12.10
CA ARG A 151 25.27 2.87 12.69
C ARG A 151 24.39 2.11 11.71
N ILE A 152 23.79 1.01 12.12
CA ILE A 152 22.70 0.41 11.34
C ILE A 152 21.43 1.21 11.63
N ALA A 153 20.73 1.67 10.60
CA ALA A 153 19.61 2.61 10.76
C ALA A 153 18.26 2.02 10.36
N GLY A 154 17.19 2.54 10.97
CA GLY A 154 15.83 2.40 10.45
C GLY A 154 15.19 1.02 10.60
N GLY A 155 14.75 0.45 9.48
CA GLY A 155 13.86 -0.70 9.45
C GLY A 155 14.44 -1.94 10.13
N TRP A 156 15.74 -2.18 9.94
CA TRP A 156 16.45 -3.29 10.55
C TRP A 156 16.38 -3.25 12.09
N VAL A 157 16.63 -2.08 12.69
CA VAL A 157 16.65 -1.92 14.15
C VAL A 157 15.26 -2.20 14.74
N ARG A 158 14.23 -1.61 14.14
CA ARG A 158 12.82 -1.85 14.52
C ARG A 158 12.46 -3.33 14.42
N ASP A 159 12.76 -3.96 13.28
CA ASP A 159 12.35 -5.35 13.04
C ASP A 159 13.08 -6.31 13.98
N LYS A 160 14.37 -6.07 14.28
CA LYS A 160 15.11 -6.83 15.30
C LYS A 160 14.53 -6.70 16.70
N LEU A 161 14.16 -5.49 17.10
CA LEU A 161 13.52 -5.25 18.40
C LEU A 161 12.14 -5.94 18.48
N LEU A 162 11.44 -6.09 17.36
CA LEU A 162 10.20 -6.86 17.21
C LEU A 162 10.41 -8.37 17.03
N ARG A 163 11.66 -8.86 17.12
CA ARG A 163 12.05 -10.27 16.90
C ARG A 163 11.65 -10.79 15.53
N LYS A 164 11.70 -9.93 14.51
CA LYS A 164 11.52 -10.29 13.11
C LYS A 164 12.88 -10.28 12.41
N ASP A 165 13.04 -11.18 11.46
CA ASP A 165 14.21 -11.18 10.59
C ASP A 165 14.12 -10.03 9.59
N CYS A 166 15.27 -9.41 9.32
CA CYS A 166 15.42 -8.32 8.36
C CYS A 166 16.72 -8.54 7.61
N HIS A 167 16.65 -8.48 6.28
CA HIS A 167 17.79 -8.68 5.39
C HIS A 167 18.33 -7.37 4.81
N ASP A 168 17.61 -6.26 4.97
CA ASP A 168 18.05 -4.96 4.46
C ASP A 168 18.88 -4.27 5.55
N LEU A 169 20.20 -4.20 5.37
CA LEU A 169 21.13 -3.53 6.29
C LEU A 169 21.59 -2.18 5.75
N ASP A 170 20.94 -1.12 6.24
CA ASP A 170 21.33 0.26 5.97
C ASP A 170 22.37 0.74 7.00
N VAL A 171 23.64 0.81 6.61
CA VAL A 171 24.75 1.28 7.46
C VAL A 171 25.02 2.76 7.18
N ALA A 172 24.65 3.61 8.15
CA ALA A 172 24.95 5.02 8.15
C ALA A 172 26.41 5.29 8.55
N VAL A 173 27.13 6.03 7.70
CA VAL A 173 28.54 6.43 7.88
C VAL A 173 28.64 7.91 8.22
N SER A 174 29.39 8.26 9.28
CA SER A 174 29.40 9.62 9.84
C SER A 174 30.39 10.61 9.21
N THR A 175 31.57 10.15 8.78
CA THR A 175 32.73 11.03 8.48
C THR A 175 33.23 10.97 7.05
N MET A 176 32.71 10.06 6.23
CA MET A 176 33.08 9.91 4.82
C MET A 176 31.89 9.42 4.00
N MET A 177 32.00 9.47 2.67
CA MET A 177 30.96 8.96 1.78
C MET A 177 30.81 7.45 1.91
N GLY A 178 29.58 6.96 1.76
CA GLY A 178 29.29 5.52 1.83
C GLY A 178 30.10 4.71 0.81
N TYR A 179 30.35 5.28 -0.38
CA TYR A 179 31.18 4.67 -1.40
C TYR A 179 32.66 4.58 -1.02
N ASP A 180 33.24 5.66 -0.49
CA ASP A 180 34.64 5.67 -0.03
C ASP A 180 34.83 4.66 1.10
N PHE A 181 33.88 4.60 2.05
CA PHE A 181 33.92 3.60 3.11
C PHE A 181 33.84 2.17 2.55
N ALA A 182 32.96 1.91 1.58
CA ALA A 182 32.88 0.60 0.93
C ALA A 182 34.21 0.19 0.28
N GLN A 183 34.93 1.14 -0.34
CA GLN A 183 36.27 0.88 -0.89
C GLN A 183 37.27 0.51 0.21
N HIS A 184 37.25 1.21 1.34
CA HIS A 184 38.09 0.88 2.49
C HIS A 184 37.79 -0.51 3.06
N VAL A 185 36.52 -0.93 3.08
CA VAL A 185 36.14 -2.30 3.47
C VAL A 185 36.80 -3.32 2.53
N ASN A 186 36.74 -3.13 1.21
CA ASN A 186 37.39 -4.02 0.25
C ASN A 186 38.91 -4.07 0.41
N ASN A 187 39.56 -2.91 0.61
CA ASN A 187 41.01 -2.84 0.82
C ASN A 187 41.43 -3.57 2.12
N TYR A 188 40.63 -3.44 3.19
CA TYR A 188 40.86 -4.17 4.42
C TYR A 188 40.73 -5.69 4.22
N LEU A 189 39.66 -6.15 3.54
CA LEU A 189 39.48 -7.56 3.22
C LEU A 189 40.65 -8.12 2.42
N GLN A 190 41.12 -7.38 1.41
CA GLN A 190 42.29 -7.76 0.62
C GLN A 190 43.56 -7.86 1.47
N SER A 191 43.79 -6.91 2.38
CA SER A 191 44.95 -6.90 3.29
C SER A 191 44.99 -8.09 4.25
N LYS A 192 43.82 -8.66 4.56
CA LYS A 192 43.65 -9.83 5.43
C LYS A 192 43.59 -11.15 4.65
N GLY A 193 43.70 -11.11 3.33
CA GLY A 193 43.65 -12.29 2.47
C GLY A 193 42.25 -12.86 2.25
N TYR A 194 41.20 -12.08 2.50
CA TYR A 194 39.82 -12.45 2.19
C TYR A 194 39.45 -12.06 0.75
N GLU A 195 38.47 -12.76 0.17
CA GLU A 195 37.92 -12.42 -1.15
C GLU A 195 37.26 -11.03 -1.12
N THR A 196 37.65 -10.16 -2.06
CA THR A 196 37.01 -8.86 -2.27
C THR A 196 35.67 -9.02 -3.00
N ARG A 197 34.76 -8.07 -2.82
CA ARG A 197 33.40 -8.13 -3.37
C ARG A 197 33.13 -6.94 -4.30
N SER A 198 32.24 -7.09 -5.27
CA SER A 198 31.87 -6.00 -6.17
C SER A 198 31.07 -4.93 -5.41
N ILE A 199 31.53 -3.68 -5.46
CA ILE A 199 30.81 -2.53 -4.93
C ILE A 199 30.01 -1.92 -6.10
N ALA A 200 28.70 -1.85 -5.95
CA ALA A 200 27.84 -1.10 -6.87
C ALA A 200 27.70 0.32 -6.35
N LYS A 201 28.17 1.30 -7.13
CA LYS A 201 27.90 2.72 -6.88
C LYS A 201 26.52 3.06 -7.44
N ILE A 202 25.63 3.60 -6.61
CA ILE A 202 24.37 4.17 -7.07
C ILE A 202 24.54 5.68 -7.05
N ASP A 203 24.70 6.26 -8.24
CA ASP A 203 24.90 7.69 -8.41
C ASP A 203 23.68 8.50 -7.94
N SER A 204 23.93 9.74 -7.51
CA SER A 204 22.88 10.68 -7.13
C SER A 204 21.91 10.90 -8.29
N ASN A 205 20.62 10.68 -8.06
CA ASN A 205 19.56 10.92 -9.04
C ASN A 205 18.54 11.92 -8.45
N PRO A 206 18.47 13.17 -8.97
CA PRO A 206 17.54 14.21 -8.53
C PRO A 206 16.07 13.79 -8.66
N ASP A 207 15.70 13.10 -9.74
CA ASP A 207 14.32 12.66 -10.01
C ASP A 207 13.85 11.61 -8.99
N LYS A 208 14.79 10.79 -8.48
CA LYS A 208 14.55 9.81 -7.41
C LYS A 208 14.82 10.36 -6.00
N SER A 209 15.11 11.65 -5.87
CA SER A 209 15.48 12.31 -4.60
C SER A 209 16.64 11.66 -3.85
N LYS A 210 17.58 11.08 -4.61
CA LYS A 210 18.87 10.63 -4.08
C LYS A 210 19.89 11.72 -4.40
N HIS A 211 20.03 12.72 -3.53
CA HIS A 211 21.05 13.77 -3.68
C HIS A 211 22.43 13.38 -3.11
N LEU A 212 22.51 12.22 -2.46
CA LEU A 212 23.74 11.67 -1.91
C LEU A 212 23.98 10.29 -2.50
N GLU A 213 25.24 10.02 -2.84
CA GLU A 213 25.68 8.72 -3.34
C GLU A 213 25.46 7.66 -2.28
N THR A 214 24.96 6.50 -2.70
CA THR A 214 24.83 5.31 -1.84
C THR A 214 25.65 4.20 -2.45
N ALA A 215 26.31 3.40 -1.63
CA ALA A 215 27.08 2.26 -2.10
C ALA A 215 26.47 0.96 -1.58
N THR A 216 26.17 0.06 -2.50
CA THR A 216 25.65 -1.27 -2.18
C THR A 216 26.78 -2.29 -2.35
N THR A 217 26.98 -3.13 -1.36
CA THR A 217 27.92 -4.25 -1.42
C THR A 217 27.29 -5.51 -0.83
N LYS A 218 27.88 -6.66 -1.10
CA LYS A 218 27.45 -7.94 -0.54
C LYS A 218 28.55 -8.51 0.36
N LEU A 219 28.30 -8.60 1.67
CA LEU A 219 29.23 -9.18 2.65
C LEU A 219 28.58 -10.42 3.29
N PHE A 220 29.28 -11.56 3.31
CA PHE A 220 28.78 -12.84 3.88
C PHE A 220 27.40 -13.29 3.35
N ASP A 221 27.17 -13.05 2.06
CA ASP A 221 25.89 -13.25 1.36
C ASP A 221 24.74 -12.33 1.79
N GLN A 222 25.03 -11.28 2.56
CA GLN A 222 24.08 -10.25 2.97
C GLN A 222 24.29 -8.97 2.15
N GLU A 223 23.21 -8.40 1.63
CA GLU A 223 23.25 -7.08 0.97
C GLU A 223 23.32 -5.98 2.04
N ILE A 224 24.23 -5.04 1.82
CA ILE A 224 24.50 -3.93 2.74
C ILE A 224 24.56 -2.63 1.93
N ASP A 225 23.78 -1.66 2.38
CA ASP A 225 23.75 -0.32 1.82
C ASP A 225 24.48 0.65 2.76
N PHE A 226 25.60 1.19 2.29
CA PHE A 226 26.29 2.29 2.97
C PHE A 226 25.65 3.61 2.57
N VAL A 227 25.07 4.27 3.56
CA VAL A 227 24.34 5.52 3.40
C VAL A 227 25.00 6.62 4.24
N ASN A 228 24.90 7.86 3.77
CA ASN A 228 25.30 9.02 4.55
C ASN A 228 24.14 9.56 5.38
N LEU A 229 24.47 10.06 6.57
CA LEU A 229 23.57 10.86 7.39
C LEU A 229 23.29 12.18 6.68
N ARG A 230 22.02 12.60 6.69
CA ARG A 230 21.58 13.73 5.86
C ARG A 230 20.79 14.72 6.70
N ASN A 231 20.98 15.98 6.38
CA ASN A 231 20.04 17.04 6.70
C ASN A 231 19.34 17.47 5.41
N GLU A 232 18.03 17.69 5.48
CA GLU A 232 17.20 18.00 4.32
C GLU A 232 16.41 19.29 4.62
N ILE A 233 16.56 20.29 3.74
CA ILE A 233 15.82 21.55 3.83
C ILE A 233 14.76 21.54 2.73
N TYR A 234 13.49 21.63 3.11
CA TYR A 234 12.35 21.61 2.21
C TYR A 234 11.85 23.03 1.91
N ASN A 235 11.43 23.27 0.66
CA ASN A 235 10.71 24.48 0.28
C ASN A 235 9.21 24.21 0.26
N GLU A 236 8.39 25.25 0.45
CA GLU A 236 6.94 25.10 0.51
C GLU A 236 6.32 24.56 -0.78
N ASP A 237 6.97 24.72 -1.94
CA ASP A 237 6.43 24.34 -3.24
C ASP A 237 6.85 22.94 -3.74
N SER A 238 7.88 22.33 -3.15
CA SER A 238 8.47 21.09 -3.67
C SER A 238 8.56 20.00 -2.60
N ARG A 239 8.27 18.75 -2.99
CA ARG A 239 8.52 17.56 -2.17
C ARG A 239 9.99 17.13 -2.17
N ILE A 240 10.76 17.63 -3.15
CA ILE A 240 12.20 17.37 -3.23
C ILE A 240 12.88 18.44 -2.38
N PRO A 241 13.72 18.06 -1.40
CA PRO A 241 14.43 19.04 -0.60
C PRO A 241 15.26 19.96 -1.49
N ALA A 242 15.23 21.26 -1.19
CA ALA A 242 16.00 22.27 -1.90
C ALA A 242 17.51 22.05 -1.69
N GLU A 243 17.88 21.63 -0.49
CA GLU A 243 19.25 21.35 -0.11
C GLU A 243 19.34 20.05 0.69
N VAL A 244 20.34 19.22 0.35
CA VAL A 244 20.69 18.02 1.10
C VAL A 244 22.16 18.12 1.47
N THR A 245 22.44 18.18 2.76
CA THR A 245 23.80 18.33 3.31
C THR A 245 24.11 17.17 4.26
N TYR A 246 25.39 17.05 4.66
CA TYR A 246 25.77 16.09 5.70
C TYR A 246 25.09 16.46 7.01
N GLY A 247 24.36 15.50 7.58
CA GLY A 247 23.65 15.66 8.84
C GLY A 247 24.29 14.89 9.99
N SER A 248 23.96 15.32 11.20
CA SER A 248 24.13 14.53 12.42
C SER A 248 23.11 13.37 12.47
N PRO A 249 23.34 12.34 13.32
CA PRO A 249 22.34 11.28 13.55
C PRO A 249 20.98 11.83 14.02
N SER A 250 21.00 12.92 14.79
CA SER A 250 19.79 13.59 15.26
C SER A 250 19.03 14.24 14.10
N GLU A 251 19.71 14.98 13.22
CA GLU A 251 19.07 15.59 12.05
C GLU A 251 18.52 14.52 11.10
N ASP A 252 19.25 13.42 10.90
CA ASP A 252 18.78 12.28 10.11
C ASP A 252 17.56 11.59 10.74
N ALA A 253 17.49 11.52 12.07
CA ALA A 253 16.32 11.01 12.79
C ALA A 253 15.08 11.88 12.54
N TYR A 254 15.19 13.20 12.72
CA TYR A 254 14.04 14.11 12.66
C TYR A 254 13.48 14.30 11.25
N ARG A 255 14.28 14.06 10.20
CA ARG A 255 13.78 14.08 8.82
C ARG A 255 13.04 12.82 8.41
N ARG A 256 13.00 11.75 9.20
CA ARG A 256 12.33 10.48 8.85
C ARG A 256 10.82 10.54 9.07
N ASP A 257 10.13 9.51 8.61
CA ASP A 257 8.68 9.46 8.60
C ASP A 257 8.07 9.19 9.98
N ILE A 258 8.53 8.14 10.68
CA ILE A 258 7.97 7.69 11.96
C ILE A 258 9.07 7.40 12.98
N THR A 259 8.79 7.65 14.26
CA THR A 259 9.71 7.51 15.41
C THR A 259 10.32 6.11 15.50
N ILE A 260 9.55 5.06 15.27
CA ILE A 260 10.08 3.69 15.29
C ILE A 260 11.11 3.41 14.17
N ASN A 261 11.15 4.24 13.12
CA ASN A 261 12.14 4.16 12.03
C ASN A 261 13.33 5.11 12.24
N THR A 262 13.39 5.86 13.34
CA THR A 262 14.50 6.76 13.67
C THR A 262 15.55 6.12 14.57
N LEU A 263 15.37 4.86 14.92
CA LEU A 263 16.30 4.12 15.77
C LEU A 263 17.59 3.78 15.00
N PHE A 264 18.71 3.92 15.69
CA PHE A 264 20.02 3.52 15.22
C PHE A 264 20.60 2.44 16.11
N TYR A 265 21.40 1.55 15.55
CA TYR A 265 22.20 0.57 16.29
C TYR A 265 23.66 0.86 16.03
N ASN A 266 24.38 1.26 17.07
CA ASN A 266 25.79 1.61 16.98
C ASN A 266 26.64 0.34 16.94
N VAL A 267 27.37 0.14 15.84
CA VAL A 267 28.15 -1.09 15.62
C VAL A 267 29.34 -1.21 16.58
N HIS A 268 29.83 -0.09 17.12
CA HIS A 268 30.98 -0.06 18.02
C HIS A 268 30.59 -0.29 19.49
N THR A 269 29.52 0.37 19.94
CA THR A 269 29.04 0.22 21.33
C THR A 269 28.06 -0.94 21.50
N LEU A 270 27.47 -1.42 20.40
CA LEU A 270 26.42 -2.45 20.37
C LEU A 270 25.15 -2.00 21.12
N GLU A 271 24.87 -0.69 21.08
CA GLU A 271 23.74 -0.05 21.74
C GLU A 271 22.75 0.49 20.71
N VAL A 272 21.47 0.50 21.09
CA VAL A 272 20.42 1.19 20.33
C VAL A 272 20.37 2.64 20.77
N GLU A 273 20.50 3.56 19.82
CA GLU A 273 20.43 5.01 20.02
C GLU A 273 19.07 5.51 19.54
N ASP A 274 18.33 6.21 20.41
CA ASP A 274 17.06 6.87 20.11
C ASP A 274 17.17 8.38 20.32
N TYR A 275 17.48 9.10 19.25
CA TYR A 275 17.64 10.56 19.29
C TYR A 275 16.31 11.30 19.46
N THR A 276 15.18 10.66 19.12
CA THR A 276 13.85 11.26 19.31
C THR A 276 13.31 11.08 20.73
N GLN A 277 13.93 10.17 21.50
CA GLN A 277 13.48 9.72 22.82
C GLN A 277 12.06 9.11 22.84
N LYS A 278 11.48 8.86 21.66
CA LYS A 278 10.12 8.36 21.48
C LYS A 278 10.06 7.06 20.70
N GLY A 279 11.05 6.77 19.86
CA GLY A 279 11.06 5.56 19.03
C GLY A 279 10.95 4.27 19.84
N LEU A 280 11.69 4.14 20.95
CA LEU A 280 11.62 2.95 21.81
C LEU A 280 10.30 2.88 22.59
N GLU A 281 9.78 4.01 23.06
CA GLU A 281 8.51 4.10 23.78
C GLU A 281 7.33 3.75 22.86
N ASP A 282 7.28 4.36 21.68
CA ASP A 282 6.23 4.13 20.68
C ASP A 282 6.28 2.68 20.16
N LEU A 283 7.48 2.11 19.97
CA LEU A 283 7.61 0.71 19.57
C LEU A 283 7.06 -0.26 20.63
N ALA A 284 7.33 0.00 21.92
CA ALA A 284 6.81 -0.81 23.02
C ALA A 284 5.28 -0.69 23.17
N ASN A 285 4.74 0.50 22.93
CA ASN A 285 3.31 0.78 23.05
C ASN A 285 2.52 0.48 21.76
N GLY A 286 3.18 0.09 20.67
CA GLY A 286 2.54 -0.16 19.38
C GLY A 286 1.94 1.10 18.77
N LEU A 287 2.68 2.21 18.76
CA LEU A 287 2.22 3.51 18.27
C LEU A 287 2.97 3.94 17.01
N ILE A 288 2.24 4.58 16.09
CA ILE A 288 2.77 5.29 14.94
C ILE A 288 2.72 6.79 15.23
N ARG A 289 3.91 7.39 15.30
CA ARG A 289 4.12 8.82 15.58
C ARG A 289 5.18 9.38 14.64
N THR A 290 5.06 10.64 14.23
CA THR A 290 6.08 11.37 13.47
C THR A 290 7.14 11.97 14.40
N PRO A 291 8.42 12.09 14.00
CA PRO A 291 9.46 12.70 14.84
C PRO A 291 9.25 14.19 15.15
N LEU A 292 8.71 14.92 14.16
CA LEU A 292 8.24 16.30 14.30
C LEU A 292 6.71 16.32 14.39
N SER A 293 6.11 17.50 14.53
CA SER A 293 4.64 17.62 14.42
C SER A 293 4.17 17.03 13.09
N ALA A 294 3.08 16.26 13.14
CA ALA A 294 2.58 15.55 11.97
C ALA A 294 2.27 16.51 10.81
N PHE A 295 1.72 17.68 11.13
CA PHE A 295 1.47 18.74 10.15
C PHE A 295 2.75 19.15 9.39
N LYS A 296 3.84 19.45 10.10
CA LYS A 296 5.11 19.82 9.46
C LYS A 296 5.67 18.67 8.62
N THR A 297 5.69 17.46 9.18
CA THR A 297 6.16 16.26 8.48
C THR A 297 5.39 16.01 7.17
N PHE A 298 4.08 16.26 7.15
CA PHE A 298 3.26 16.09 5.96
C PHE A 298 3.34 17.26 4.98
N CYS A 299 3.66 18.47 5.44
CA CYS A 299 3.99 19.59 4.55
C CYS A 299 5.29 19.33 3.77
N ASP A 300 6.30 18.77 4.44
CA ASP A 300 7.62 18.45 3.86
C ASP A 300 7.51 17.30 2.83
N ASP A 301 6.86 16.18 3.20
CA ASP A 301 6.58 15.07 2.28
C ASP A 301 5.19 14.48 2.56
N PRO A 302 4.16 14.89 1.78
CA PRO A 302 2.79 14.43 1.97
C PRO A 302 2.60 12.92 1.84
N LEU A 303 3.49 12.21 1.13
CA LEU A 303 3.40 10.74 0.99
C LEU A 303 3.54 10.03 2.34
N ARG A 304 4.13 10.69 3.35
CA ARG A 304 4.27 10.15 4.71
C ARG A 304 2.94 9.85 5.36
N VAL A 305 1.85 10.50 4.95
CA VAL A 305 0.49 10.14 5.38
C VAL A 305 0.16 8.69 5.02
N LEU A 306 0.33 8.32 3.75
CA LEU A 306 0.08 6.96 3.26
C LEU A 306 1.07 5.95 3.87
N ARG A 307 2.32 6.37 4.10
CA ARG A 307 3.32 5.54 4.79
C ARG A 307 2.92 5.25 6.24
N CYS A 308 2.40 6.25 6.97
CA CYS A 308 1.90 6.06 8.34
C CYS A 308 0.76 5.03 8.37
N ILE A 309 -0.20 5.14 7.45
CA ILE A 309 -1.29 4.15 7.31
C ILE A 309 -0.74 2.76 7.00
N ARG A 310 0.21 2.67 6.07
CA ARG A 310 0.84 1.38 5.72
C ARG A 310 1.56 0.77 6.91
N PHE A 311 2.32 1.54 7.67
CA PHE A 311 3.05 1.02 8.83
C PHE A 311 2.11 0.65 9.98
N ALA A 312 1.09 1.46 10.25
CA ALA A 312 0.03 1.13 11.21
C ALA A 312 -0.62 -0.21 10.88
N SER A 313 -0.99 -0.41 9.61
CA SER A 313 -1.64 -1.64 9.15
C SER A 313 -0.68 -2.83 9.09
N ARG A 314 0.58 -2.62 8.69
CA ARG A 314 1.60 -3.68 8.63
C ARG A 314 1.95 -4.23 10.01
N PHE A 315 2.00 -3.38 11.03
CA PHE A 315 2.40 -3.78 12.38
C PHE A 315 1.23 -3.97 13.34
N GLY A 316 0.01 -3.60 12.93
CA GLY A 316 -1.16 -3.58 13.82
C GLY A 316 -1.07 -2.49 14.89
N PHE A 317 -0.32 -1.42 14.61
CA PHE A 317 -0.06 -0.31 15.54
C PHE A 317 -1.11 0.77 15.40
N ASP A 318 -1.38 1.48 16.49
CA ASP A 318 -2.34 2.58 16.53
C ASP A 318 -1.68 3.90 16.12
N ILE A 319 -2.46 4.78 15.50
CA ILE A 319 -2.00 6.09 15.03
C ILE A 319 -2.33 7.13 16.09
N VAL A 320 -1.34 7.95 16.46
CA VAL A 320 -1.53 9.00 17.46
C VAL A 320 -2.44 10.13 16.95
N ASP A 321 -3.16 10.78 17.86
CA ASP A 321 -4.15 11.83 17.51
C ASP A 321 -3.57 12.99 16.68
N ASP A 322 -2.30 13.36 16.90
CA ASP A 322 -1.62 14.43 16.14
C ASP A 322 -1.63 14.13 14.62
N ILE A 323 -1.39 12.88 14.23
CA ILE A 323 -1.46 12.45 12.83
C ILE A 323 -2.91 12.51 12.33
N VAL A 324 -3.87 12.03 13.12
CA VAL A 324 -5.30 12.04 12.75
C VAL A 324 -5.79 13.47 12.51
N GLN A 325 -5.35 14.43 13.33
CA GLN A 325 -5.70 15.84 13.18
C GLN A 325 -5.03 16.45 11.95
N ALA A 326 -3.74 16.21 11.74
CA ALA A 326 -3.00 16.76 10.60
C ALA A 326 -3.54 16.26 9.25
N VAL A 327 -3.94 14.97 9.15
CA VAL A 327 -4.47 14.41 7.90
C VAL A 327 -5.85 15.00 7.53
N LYS A 328 -6.63 15.41 8.53
CA LYS A 328 -7.94 16.05 8.31
C LYS A 328 -7.82 17.49 7.79
N ASP A 329 -6.64 18.10 7.88
CA ASP A 329 -6.39 19.44 7.37
C ASP A 329 -6.39 19.46 5.82
N GLU A 330 -7.16 20.38 5.25
CA GLU A 330 -7.32 20.51 3.80
C GLU A 330 -6.01 20.88 3.09
N LYS A 331 -5.09 21.60 3.76
CA LYS A 331 -3.76 21.90 3.20
C LYS A 331 -2.96 20.62 2.96
N ILE A 332 -3.06 19.64 3.87
CA ILE A 332 -2.36 18.36 3.74
C ILE A 332 -2.96 17.52 2.62
N LYS A 333 -4.30 17.47 2.52
CA LYS A 333 -4.99 16.80 1.42
C LYS A 333 -4.63 17.40 0.06
N TYR A 334 -4.60 18.73 -0.04
CA TYR A 334 -4.17 19.43 -1.24
C TYR A 334 -2.70 19.13 -1.57
N ALA A 335 -1.81 19.18 -0.58
CA ALA A 335 -0.40 18.89 -0.79
C ALA A 335 -0.18 17.45 -1.30
N LEU A 336 -0.97 16.48 -0.80
CA LEU A 336 -0.93 15.09 -1.27
C LEU A 336 -1.35 14.97 -2.74
N LEU A 337 -2.34 15.74 -3.20
CA LEU A 337 -2.77 15.76 -4.60
C LEU A 337 -1.79 16.49 -5.51
N ALA A 338 -1.26 17.62 -5.07
CA ALA A 338 -0.47 18.52 -5.91
C ALA A 338 1.02 18.15 -5.98
N LYS A 339 1.62 17.70 -4.88
CA LYS A 339 3.07 17.48 -4.78
C LYS A 339 3.51 16.04 -5.03
N ILE A 340 2.60 15.07 -4.91
CA ILE A 340 2.95 13.64 -5.00
C ILE A 340 2.41 13.06 -6.29
N SER A 341 3.29 12.40 -7.04
CA SER A 341 2.90 11.73 -8.28
C SER A 341 1.98 10.53 -8.00
N ARG A 342 1.07 10.26 -8.94
CA ARG A 342 0.11 9.14 -8.84
C ARG A 342 0.80 7.79 -8.74
N GLU A 343 1.98 7.64 -9.36
CA GLU A 343 2.80 6.43 -9.28
C GLU A 343 3.26 6.15 -7.86
N ARG A 344 3.66 7.17 -7.09
CA ARG A 344 4.09 6.99 -5.69
C ARG A 344 2.93 6.61 -4.78
N ILE A 345 1.74 7.20 -5.01
CA ILE A 345 0.51 6.80 -4.32
C ILE A 345 0.21 5.32 -4.63
N GLY A 346 0.20 4.96 -5.91
CA GLY A 346 -0.02 3.58 -6.37
C GLY A 346 0.92 2.56 -5.74
N ILE A 347 2.22 2.86 -5.66
CA ILE A 347 3.22 2.00 -5.01
C ILE A 347 2.90 1.78 -3.52
N GLU A 348 2.51 2.83 -2.79
CA GLU A 348 2.17 2.67 -1.37
C GLU A 348 0.85 1.90 -1.18
N VAL A 349 -0.15 2.11 -2.05
CA VAL A 349 -1.39 1.32 -2.08
C VAL A 349 -1.13 -0.15 -2.39
N ASP A 350 -0.32 -0.46 -3.39
CA ASP A 350 0.03 -1.85 -3.73
C ASP A 350 0.73 -2.55 -2.56
N LYS A 351 1.65 -1.87 -1.86
CA LYS A 351 2.27 -2.39 -0.62
C LYS A 351 1.27 -2.57 0.51
N MET A 352 0.24 -1.74 0.62
CA MET A 352 -0.84 -1.89 1.61
C MET A 352 -1.70 -3.11 1.31
N ILE A 353 -2.08 -3.32 0.04
CA ILE A 353 -2.92 -4.44 -0.40
C ILE A 353 -2.16 -5.77 -0.35
N ARG A 354 -0.85 -5.78 -0.63
CA ARG A 354 0.01 -6.96 -0.45
C ARG A 354 0.42 -7.18 1.01
N GLY A 355 0.16 -6.21 1.88
CA GLY A 355 0.55 -6.26 3.28
C GLY A 355 -0.29 -7.25 4.09
N PRO A 356 0.05 -7.44 5.38
CA PRO A 356 -0.64 -8.41 6.24
C PRO A 356 -2.06 -7.99 6.63
N SER A 357 -2.44 -6.72 6.46
CA SER A 357 -3.80 -6.23 6.75
C SER A 357 -4.28 -5.21 5.71
N PRO A 358 -4.73 -5.68 4.53
CA PRO A 358 -5.30 -4.84 3.48
C PRO A 358 -6.57 -4.12 3.95
N LYS A 359 -7.43 -4.81 4.72
CA LYS A 359 -8.64 -4.22 5.32
C LYS A 359 -8.30 -3.00 6.17
N ARG A 360 -7.41 -3.15 7.17
CA ARG A 360 -7.05 -2.03 8.07
C ARG A 360 -6.49 -0.84 7.30
N SER A 361 -5.74 -1.09 6.23
CA SER A 361 -5.19 -0.03 5.38
C SER A 361 -6.30 0.79 4.71
N LEU A 362 -7.28 0.11 4.13
CA LEU A 362 -8.40 0.74 3.42
C LEU A 362 -9.40 1.39 4.39
N GLU A 363 -9.64 0.79 5.56
CA GLU A 363 -10.40 1.39 6.66
C GLU A 363 -9.78 2.72 7.11
N LEU A 364 -8.46 2.75 7.28
CA LEU A 364 -7.75 3.97 7.65
C LEU A 364 -7.83 5.04 6.55
N ILE A 365 -7.61 4.66 5.28
CA ILE A 365 -7.77 5.58 4.12
C ILE A 365 -9.18 6.19 4.11
N GLN A 366 -10.22 5.38 4.30
CA GLN A 366 -11.60 5.85 4.35
C GLN A 366 -11.86 6.76 5.56
N SER A 367 -11.46 6.33 6.76
CA SER A 367 -11.70 7.09 8.01
C SER A 367 -10.98 8.44 8.04
N PHE A 368 -9.87 8.56 7.30
CA PHE A 368 -9.12 9.80 7.15
C PHE A 368 -9.64 10.69 6.02
N GLY A 369 -10.67 10.25 5.29
CA GLY A 369 -11.24 10.99 4.16
C GLY A 369 -10.31 11.08 2.97
N LEU A 370 -9.42 10.09 2.81
CA LEU A 370 -8.42 10.05 1.73
C LEU A 370 -8.85 9.17 0.54
N TYR A 371 -10.00 8.50 0.63
CA TYR A 371 -10.42 7.53 -0.38
C TYR A 371 -10.50 8.13 -1.78
N GLU A 372 -11.19 9.27 -1.95
CA GLU A 372 -11.30 9.95 -3.24
C GLU A 372 -10.00 10.64 -3.69
N ILE A 373 -9.05 10.85 -2.77
CA ILE A 373 -7.71 11.34 -3.13
C ILE A 373 -6.89 10.18 -3.71
N VAL A 374 -6.95 9.01 -3.07
CA VAL A 374 -6.19 7.81 -3.46
C VAL A 374 -6.80 7.14 -4.69
N PHE A 375 -8.12 7.03 -4.74
CA PHE A 375 -8.89 6.41 -5.81
C PHE A 375 -9.71 7.49 -6.56
N ALA A 376 -9.02 8.51 -7.10
CA ALA A 376 -9.72 9.65 -7.67
C ALA A 376 -10.64 9.23 -8.83
N PRO A 377 -11.92 9.65 -8.81
CA PRO A 377 -12.84 9.38 -9.92
C PRO A 377 -12.40 10.15 -11.18
N PRO A 378 -12.84 9.72 -12.37
CA PRO A 378 -12.64 10.49 -13.60
C PRO A 378 -13.31 11.87 -13.50
N ALA A 379 -12.70 12.89 -14.11
CA ALA A 379 -13.20 14.26 -14.06
C ALA A 379 -14.50 14.46 -14.88
N ASP A 380 -14.65 13.77 -16.01
CA ASP A 380 -15.77 13.92 -16.94
C ASP A 380 -16.67 12.68 -16.96
N ILE A 381 -17.41 12.48 -15.87
CA ILE A 381 -18.37 11.38 -15.72
C ILE A 381 -19.53 11.59 -16.71
N HIS A 382 -19.70 10.63 -17.62
CA HIS A 382 -20.81 10.60 -18.57
C HIS A 382 -22.05 9.96 -17.94
N GLU A 383 -21.88 8.82 -17.26
CA GLU A 383 -22.98 8.02 -16.71
C GLU A 383 -22.62 7.47 -15.34
N GLY A 384 -23.63 7.36 -14.48
CA GLY A 384 -23.49 6.85 -13.11
C GLY A 384 -23.06 7.92 -12.12
N THR A 385 -23.05 7.53 -10.84
CA THR A 385 -22.56 8.35 -9.73
C THR A 385 -21.70 7.49 -8.83
N LEU A 386 -20.71 8.11 -8.19
CA LEU A 386 -19.90 7.45 -7.19
C LEU A 386 -20.81 7.00 -6.04
N GLN A 387 -20.87 5.69 -5.82
CA GLN A 387 -21.58 5.13 -4.67
C GLN A 387 -20.82 5.44 -3.39
N ASN A 388 -21.41 5.15 -2.22
CA ASN A 388 -20.73 5.33 -0.95
C ASN A 388 -19.38 4.59 -0.97
N THR A 389 -18.28 5.33 -0.81
CA THR A 389 -16.90 4.82 -0.83
C THR A 389 -16.63 3.82 0.30
N GLU A 390 -17.38 3.89 1.41
CA GLU A 390 -17.35 2.87 2.48
C GLU A 390 -17.71 1.48 1.97
N SER A 391 -18.54 1.38 0.93
CA SER A 391 -18.91 0.08 0.36
C SER A 391 -17.72 -0.66 -0.26
N GLY A 392 -16.68 0.05 -0.72
CA GLY A 392 -15.42 -0.56 -1.14
C GLY A 392 -14.67 -1.21 0.03
N VAL A 393 -14.65 -0.53 1.19
CA VAL A 393 -14.07 -1.08 2.43
C VAL A 393 -14.88 -2.28 2.92
N HIS A 394 -16.21 -2.19 2.92
CA HIS A 394 -17.08 -3.32 3.29
C HIS A 394 -16.89 -4.53 2.37
N ALA A 395 -16.69 -4.31 1.07
CA ALA A 395 -16.38 -5.39 0.13
C ALA A 395 -15.05 -6.07 0.46
N VAL A 396 -14.02 -5.32 0.85
CA VAL A 396 -12.74 -5.87 1.30
C VAL A 396 -12.87 -6.66 2.61
N GLN A 397 -13.73 -6.20 3.53
CA GLN A 397 -14.05 -6.97 4.75
C GLN A 397 -14.68 -8.32 4.39
N LEU A 398 -15.55 -8.35 3.38
CA LEU A 398 -16.13 -9.59 2.87
C LEU A 398 -15.09 -10.50 2.20
N VAL A 399 -14.06 -9.95 1.53
CA VAL A 399 -12.92 -10.74 1.05
C VAL A 399 -12.21 -11.44 2.21
N GLU A 400 -11.85 -10.71 3.27
CA GLU A 400 -11.19 -11.31 4.44
C GLU A 400 -12.08 -12.36 5.11
N TRP A 401 -13.38 -12.06 5.24
CA TRP A 401 -14.35 -13.01 5.78
C TRP A 401 -14.46 -14.29 4.94
N LEU A 402 -14.45 -14.17 3.61
CA LEU A 402 -14.49 -15.30 2.69
C LEU A 402 -13.21 -16.14 2.78
N SER A 403 -12.04 -15.50 2.84
CA SER A 403 -10.73 -16.15 3.00
C SER A 403 -10.63 -16.98 4.27
N ASN A 404 -11.21 -16.49 5.36
CA ASN A 404 -11.18 -17.19 6.66
C ASN A 404 -12.17 -18.37 6.75
N ARG A 405 -12.97 -18.61 5.70
CA ARG A 405 -13.91 -19.74 5.65
C ARG A 405 -13.33 -20.88 4.84
N ASN A 406 -13.66 -22.10 5.26
CA ASN A 406 -13.33 -23.32 4.55
C ASN A 406 -14.34 -23.56 3.41
N MET A 407 -14.24 -22.79 2.33
CA MET A 407 -15.02 -22.95 1.10
C MET A 407 -14.08 -23.14 -0.09
N PRO A 408 -13.51 -24.34 -0.31
CA PRO A 408 -12.39 -24.55 -1.23
C PRO A 408 -12.59 -23.95 -2.64
N SER A 409 -13.81 -24.04 -3.17
CA SER A 409 -14.15 -23.56 -4.52
C SER A 409 -14.30 -22.03 -4.62
N LEU A 410 -14.54 -21.34 -3.50
CA LEU A 410 -14.83 -19.90 -3.44
C LEU A 410 -13.78 -19.10 -2.66
N SER A 411 -13.01 -19.76 -1.80
CA SER A 411 -11.92 -19.15 -1.07
C SER A 411 -10.83 -18.72 -2.04
N PRO A 412 -10.29 -17.51 -1.89
CA PRO A 412 -9.12 -17.09 -2.64
C PRO A 412 -7.88 -17.89 -2.22
N GLU A 413 -6.95 -18.09 -3.15
CA GLU A 413 -5.67 -18.73 -2.87
C GLU A 413 -4.77 -17.78 -2.07
N GLU A 414 -4.25 -18.23 -0.93
CA GLU A 414 -3.35 -17.43 -0.09
C GLU A 414 -2.04 -17.10 -0.81
N GLY A 415 -1.55 -15.86 -0.63
CA GLY A 415 -0.23 -15.44 -1.13
C GLY A 415 -0.10 -15.29 -2.66
N SER A 416 -1.17 -15.50 -3.43
CA SER A 416 -1.13 -15.39 -4.89
C SER A 416 -1.32 -13.95 -5.38
N GLU A 417 -1.00 -13.67 -6.65
CA GLU A 417 -1.36 -12.37 -7.25
C GLU A 417 -2.89 -12.14 -7.29
N GLN A 418 -3.66 -13.23 -7.25
CA GLN A 418 -5.11 -13.22 -7.39
C GLN A 418 -5.79 -12.66 -6.14
N ILE A 419 -5.31 -12.93 -4.92
CA ILE A 419 -5.89 -12.33 -3.70
C ILE A 419 -5.70 -10.80 -3.73
N ARG A 420 -4.56 -10.32 -4.21
CA ARG A 420 -4.31 -8.88 -4.37
C ARG A 420 -5.28 -8.26 -5.38
N GLN A 421 -5.46 -8.91 -6.54
CA GLN A 421 -6.43 -8.46 -7.54
C GLN A 421 -7.87 -8.53 -7.01
N LEU A 422 -8.20 -9.52 -6.17
CA LEU A 422 -9.51 -9.63 -5.52
C LEU A 422 -9.77 -8.47 -4.56
N TYR A 423 -8.80 -8.11 -3.70
CA TYR A 423 -8.92 -6.94 -2.85
C TYR A 423 -9.08 -5.66 -3.66
N LEU A 424 -8.28 -5.48 -4.71
CA LEU A 424 -8.33 -4.28 -5.55
C LEU A 424 -9.66 -4.17 -6.31
N ALA A 425 -10.13 -5.24 -6.95
CA ALA A 425 -11.41 -5.27 -7.64
C ALA A 425 -12.59 -5.06 -6.68
N SER A 426 -12.56 -5.68 -5.51
CA SER A 426 -13.63 -5.54 -4.51
C SER A 426 -13.69 -4.12 -3.94
N ASN A 427 -12.53 -3.51 -3.66
CA ASN A 427 -12.45 -2.12 -3.23
C ASN A 427 -13.04 -1.17 -4.27
N LEU A 428 -12.90 -1.45 -5.57
CA LEU A 428 -13.38 -0.61 -6.66
C LEU A 428 -14.86 -0.81 -7.03
N LEU A 429 -15.61 -1.64 -6.30
CA LEU A 429 -17.06 -1.80 -6.52
C LEU A 429 -17.88 -0.49 -6.54
N PRO A 430 -17.55 0.57 -5.75
CA PRO A 430 -18.25 1.86 -5.83
C PRO A 430 -18.22 2.51 -7.22
N TYR A 431 -17.29 2.12 -8.10
CA TYR A 431 -17.10 2.67 -9.44
C TYR A 431 -17.73 1.82 -10.56
N ARG A 432 -18.32 0.65 -10.24
CA ARG A 432 -18.75 -0.38 -11.21
C ARG A 432 -19.67 0.13 -12.32
N ASN A 433 -20.56 1.07 -12.00
CA ASN A 433 -21.58 1.57 -12.92
C ASN A 433 -21.30 2.98 -13.42
N ILE A 434 -20.03 3.40 -13.37
CA ILE A 434 -19.62 4.74 -13.78
C ILE A 434 -18.85 4.64 -15.10
N THR A 435 -19.24 5.47 -16.07
CA THR A 435 -18.47 5.66 -17.30
C THR A 435 -18.08 7.11 -17.47
N TYR A 436 -16.94 7.34 -18.11
CA TYR A 436 -16.42 8.67 -18.42
C TYR A 436 -16.11 8.78 -19.90
N THR A 437 -16.17 10.00 -20.44
CA THR A 437 -15.86 10.24 -21.84
C THR A 437 -14.41 10.69 -22.00
N GLN A 438 -13.69 10.05 -22.91
CA GLN A 438 -12.38 10.52 -23.32
C GLN A 438 -12.28 10.44 -24.84
N ARG A 439 -11.99 11.59 -25.49
CA ARG A 439 -11.88 11.71 -26.96
C ARG A 439 -13.11 11.13 -27.69
N GLY A 440 -14.30 11.37 -27.15
CA GLY A 440 -15.58 10.93 -27.74
C GLY A 440 -15.89 9.44 -27.60
N ARG A 441 -15.16 8.69 -26.77
CA ARG A 441 -15.47 7.29 -26.44
C ARG A 441 -15.73 7.16 -24.94
N ALA A 442 -16.68 6.29 -24.58
CA ALA A 442 -16.99 5.96 -23.19
C ALA A 442 -16.06 4.86 -22.67
N TYR A 443 -15.51 5.07 -21.48
CA TYR A 443 -14.65 4.12 -20.77
C TYR A 443 -15.18 3.90 -19.34
N PRO A 444 -15.00 2.70 -18.75
CA PRO A 444 -15.37 2.47 -17.36
C PRO A 444 -14.49 3.28 -16.39
N ALA A 445 -15.06 3.87 -15.35
CA ALA A 445 -14.31 4.65 -14.37
C ALA A 445 -13.26 3.83 -13.62
N VAL A 446 -13.50 2.54 -13.41
CA VAL A 446 -12.54 1.59 -12.81
C VAL A 446 -11.20 1.61 -13.56
N GLU A 447 -11.25 1.75 -14.90
CA GLU A 447 -10.06 1.83 -15.74
C GLU A 447 -9.24 3.09 -15.45
N GLU A 448 -9.89 4.25 -15.29
CA GLU A 448 -9.24 5.51 -14.93
C GLU A 448 -8.65 5.47 -13.52
N VAL A 449 -9.34 4.84 -12.56
CA VAL A 449 -8.80 4.69 -11.21
C VAL A 449 -7.53 3.84 -11.23
N LEU A 450 -7.52 2.74 -11.97
CA LEU A 450 -6.37 1.84 -12.05
C LEU A 450 -5.19 2.46 -12.83
N HIS A 451 -5.47 3.10 -13.96
CA HIS A 451 -4.44 3.64 -14.86
C HIS A 451 -4.04 5.09 -14.51
N GLY A 452 -5.00 5.97 -14.24
CA GLY A 452 -4.78 7.36 -13.88
C GLY A 452 -4.39 7.53 -12.41
N SER A 453 -5.25 7.06 -11.51
CA SER A 453 -5.10 7.31 -10.07
C SER A 453 -4.03 6.45 -9.40
N LEU A 454 -3.94 5.15 -9.73
CA LEU A 454 -2.99 4.23 -9.10
C LEU A 454 -1.80 3.85 -9.98
N LYS A 455 -1.83 4.16 -11.28
CA LYS A 455 -0.74 3.83 -12.23
C LYS A 455 -0.32 2.35 -12.15
N THR A 456 -1.30 1.47 -12.04
CA THR A 456 -1.10 0.01 -11.98
C THR A 456 -0.57 -0.55 -13.30
N LYS A 457 -0.12 -1.81 -13.28
CA LYS A 457 0.34 -2.50 -14.49
C LYS A 457 -0.83 -2.68 -15.47
N ASN A 458 -0.56 -2.66 -16.78
CA ASN A 458 -1.58 -2.88 -17.82
C ASN A 458 -2.35 -4.20 -17.65
N GLU A 459 -1.70 -5.23 -17.11
CA GLU A 459 -2.34 -6.51 -16.77
C GLU A 459 -3.47 -6.34 -15.75
N ASP A 460 -3.25 -5.54 -14.70
CA ASP A 460 -4.28 -5.25 -13.68
C ASP A 460 -5.43 -4.45 -14.27
N VAL A 461 -5.11 -3.41 -15.05
CA VAL A 461 -6.11 -2.59 -15.74
C VAL A 461 -7.01 -3.46 -16.61
N THR A 462 -6.41 -4.37 -17.39
CA THR A 462 -7.15 -5.28 -18.28
C THR A 462 -7.98 -6.28 -17.49
N THR A 463 -7.37 -6.93 -16.50
CA THR A 463 -8.00 -8.00 -15.70
C THR A 463 -9.17 -7.46 -14.88
N ILE A 464 -8.95 -6.40 -14.10
CA ILE A 464 -9.96 -5.87 -13.18
C ILE A 464 -11.09 -5.18 -13.96
N SER A 465 -10.78 -4.42 -15.01
CA SER A 465 -11.83 -3.85 -15.87
C SER A 465 -12.69 -4.94 -16.51
N LYS A 466 -12.10 -6.08 -16.89
CA LYS A 466 -12.85 -7.24 -17.38
C LYS A 466 -13.71 -7.87 -16.29
N VAL A 467 -13.17 -8.07 -15.08
CA VAL A 467 -13.92 -8.55 -13.92
C VAL A 467 -15.18 -7.72 -13.71
N HIS A 468 -15.04 -6.38 -13.61
CA HIS A 468 -16.17 -5.49 -13.38
C HIS A 468 -17.24 -5.57 -14.47
N LYS A 469 -16.84 -5.66 -15.75
CA LYS A 469 -17.76 -5.83 -16.89
C LYS A 469 -18.54 -7.15 -16.82
N CYS A 470 -17.96 -8.18 -16.20
CA CYS A 470 -18.54 -9.51 -16.15
C CYS A 470 -19.39 -9.76 -14.89
N ILE A 471 -19.46 -8.83 -13.93
CA ILE A 471 -20.21 -9.08 -12.69
C ILE A 471 -21.70 -9.28 -12.99
N ASP A 472 -22.35 -8.40 -13.76
CA ASP A 472 -23.78 -8.55 -14.08
C ASP A 472 -24.08 -9.85 -14.85
N PRO A 473 -23.35 -10.20 -15.94
CA PRO A 473 -23.51 -11.48 -16.62
C PRO A 473 -23.39 -12.70 -15.69
N ILE A 474 -22.43 -12.68 -14.75
CA ILE A 474 -22.24 -13.77 -13.80
C ILE A 474 -23.42 -13.86 -12.84
N GLN A 475 -23.81 -12.74 -12.22
CA GLN A 475 -24.92 -12.70 -11.28
C GLN A 475 -26.24 -13.15 -11.94
N GLN A 476 -26.45 -12.79 -13.20
CA GLN A 476 -27.61 -13.26 -13.98
C GLN A 476 -27.59 -14.78 -14.17
N VAL A 477 -26.44 -15.36 -14.54
CA VAL A 477 -26.34 -16.82 -14.72
C VAL A 477 -26.47 -17.58 -13.40
N VAL A 478 -25.90 -17.08 -12.30
CA VAL A 478 -26.08 -17.64 -10.95
C VAL A 478 -27.57 -17.70 -10.60
N ARG A 479 -28.30 -16.59 -10.78
CA ARG A 479 -29.75 -16.51 -10.51
C ARG A 479 -30.58 -17.38 -11.45
N ARG A 480 -30.20 -17.48 -12.73
CA ARG A 480 -30.88 -18.37 -13.70
C ARG A 480 -30.71 -19.82 -13.30
N ASN A 481 -29.50 -20.22 -12.92
CA ASN A 481 -29.17 -21.58 -12.51
C ASN A 481 -29.96 -22.06 -11.29
N ALA A 482 -30.38 -21.14 -10.42
CA ALA A 482 -31.25 -21.42 -9.29
C ALA A 482 -32.66 -21.91 -9.71
N ASN A 483 -33.16 -21.41 -10.84
CA ASN A 483 -34.51 -21.70 -11.32
C ASN A 483 -34.53 -22.82 -12.36
N SER A 484 -33.50 -22.87 -13.20
CA SER A 484 -33.35 -23.86 -14.26
C SER A 484 -31.87 -24.11 -14.53
N THR A 485 -31.48 -25.39 -14.50
CA THR A 485 -30.10 -25.81 -14.75
C THR A 485 -29.60 -25.23 -16.07
N VAL A 486 -28.51 -24.46 -16.00
CA VAL A 486 -27.88 -23.84 -17.16
C VAL A 486 -27.26 -24.92 -18.05
N SER A 487 -27.40 -24.82 -19.37
CA SER A 487 -26.79 -25.78 -20.28
C SER A 487 -25.25 -25.72 -20.25
N ARG A 488 -24.62 -26.82 -20.68
CA ARG A 488 -23.15 -26.90 -20.78
C ARG A 488 -22.59 -25.86 -21.75
N SER A 489 -23.26 -25.67 -22.89
CA SER A 489 -22.92 -24.64 -23.86
C SER A 489 -22.99 -23.22 -23.30
N ASP A 490 -24.10 -22.84 -22.65
CA ASP A 490 -24.28 -21.48 -22.12
C ASP A 490 -23.23 -21.14 -21.06
N LEU A 491 -23.00 -22.07 -20.12
CA LEU A 491 -22.00 -21.88 -19.06
C LEU A 491 -20.59 -21.83 -19.64
N GLY A 492 -20.28 -22.70 -20.61
CA GLY A 492 -18.99 -22.70 -21.29
C GLY A 492 -18.76 -21.42 -22.10
N MET A 493 -19.77 -20.91 -22.79
CA MET A 493 -19.69 -19.65 -23.54
C MET A 493 -19.48 -18.46 -22.62
N LEU A 494 -20.13 -18.44 -21.46
CA LEU A 494 -19.88 -17.44 -20.43
C LEU A 494 -18.43 -17.50 -19.94
N ILE A 495 -17.92 -18.67 -19.53
CA ILE A 495 -16.53 -18.85 -19.09
C ILE A 495 -15.55 -18.39 -20.16
N ARG A 496 -15.79 -18.73 -21.44
CA ARG A 496 -14.97 -18.28 -22.57
C ARG A 496 -14.95 -16.78 -22.75
N SER A 497 -16.09 -16.10 -22.54
CA SER A 497 -16.15 -14.64 -22.61
C SER A 497 -15.30 -13.97 -21.52
N VAL A 498 -15.27 -14.56 -20.31
CA VAL A 498 -14.50 -14.05 -19.17
C VAL A 498 -13.03 -14.52 -19.20
N THR A 499 -12.73 -15.59 -19.94
CA THR A 499 -11.41 -16.24 -20.09
C THR A 499 -10.87 -16.78 -18.75
N SER A 500 -9.54 -16.89 -18.61
CA SER A 500 -8.86 -17.32 -17.38
C SER A 500 -9.17 -16.47 -16.14
N VAL A 501 -9.82 -15.31 -16.31
CA VAL A 501 -10.21 -14.39 -15.23
C VAL A 501 -11.52 -14.83 -14.56
N TRP A 502 -12.23 -15.81 -15.12
CA TRP A 502 -13.53 -16.29 -14.62
C TRP A 502 -13.56 -16.59 -13.11
N PRO A 503 -12.58 -17.30 -12.51
CA PRO A 503 -12.61 -17.57 -11.07
C PRO A 503 -12.55 -16.31 -10.21
N LEU A 504 -11.78 -15.30 -10.64
CA LEU A 504 -11.70 -14.01 -9.96
C LEU A 504 -13.00 -13.23 -10.12
N ALA A 505 -13.56 -13.20 -11.33
CA ALA A 505 -14.82 -12.51 -11.61
C ALA A 505 -16.00 -13.11 -10.83
N LEU A 506 -16.03 -14.44 -10.68
CA LEU A 506 -17.02 -15.15 -9.87
C LEU A 506 -16.97 -14.72 -8.39
N LYS A 507 -15.77 -14.64 -7.80
CA LYS A 507 -15.57 -14.22 -6.41
C LYS A 507 -15.99 -12.77 -6.18
N VAL A 508 -15.63 -11.86 -7.08
CA VAL A 508 -16.07 -10.45 -7.01
C VAL A 508 -17.58 -10.33 -7.17
N SER A 509 -18.20 -11.18 -8.00
CA SER A 509 -19.66 -11.23 -8.17
C SER A 509 -20.38 -11.69 -6.91
N LEU A 510 -19.84 -12.71 -6.24
CA LEU A 510 -20.31 -13.16 -4.94
C LEU A 510 -20.22 -12.05 -3.90
N ILE A 511 -19.06 -11.37 -3.80
CA ILE A 511 -18.87 -10.24 -2.88
C ILE A 511 -19.88 -9.14 -3.15
N ALA A 512 -20.14 -8.82 -4.42
CA ALA A 512 -21.13 -7.80 -4.79
C ALA A 512 -22.57 -8.20 -4.40
N ASP A 513 -22.96 -9.48 -4.51
CA ASP A 513 -24.27 -9.95 -4.03
C ASP A 513 -24.36 -10.01 -2.48
N LEU A 514 -23.24 -10.23 -1.79
CA LEU A 514 -23.17 -10.27 -0.32
C LEU A 514 -23.08 -8.88 0.33
N LEU A 515 -22.64 -7.86 -0.41
CA LEU A 515 -22.40 -6.51 0.09
C LEU A 515 -23.58 -5.86 0.83
N PRO A 516 -24.85 -6.01 0.38
CA PRO A 516 -26.01 -5.52 1.12
C PRO A 516 -26.15 -6.12 2.52
N PHE A 517 -25.61 -7.32 2.74
CA PHE A 517 -25.69 -8.08 4.00
C PHE A 517 -24.40 -7.96 4.85
N HIS A 518 -23.45 -7.10 4.48
CA HIS A 518 -22.13 -7.07 5.14
C HIS A 518 -22.21 -6.91 6.67
N GLN A 519 -23.10 -6.04 7.18
CA GLN A 519 -23.24 -5.83 8.63
C GLN A 519 -23.71 -7.09 9.35
N ASP A 520 -24.66 -7.81 8.76
CA ASP A 520 -25.19 -9.04 9.32
C ASP A 520 -24.13 -10.14 9.29
N ILE A 521 -23.42 -10.27 8.17
CA ILE A 521 -22.31 -11.21 8.00
C ILE A 521 -21.21 -11.00 9.05
N LEU A 522 -20.78 -9.74 9.24
CA LEU A 522 -19.70 -9.43 10.18
C LEU A 522 -20.14 -9.59 11.64
N ARG A 523 -21.36 -9.19 12.01
CA ARG A 523 -21.90 -9.42 13.37
C ARG A 523 -22.10 -10.90 13.71
N GLN A 524 -22.54 -11.69 12.74
CA GLN A 524 -22.86 -13.11 12.93
C GLN A 524 -21.64 -14.02 12.82
N SER A 525 -20.52 -13.53 12.29
CA SER A 525 -19.25 -14.27 12.27
C SER A 525 -18.80 -14.74 13.66
N GLU A 526 -19.19 -14.01 14.72
CA GLU A 526 -18.93 -14.35 16.12
C GLU A 526 -19.89 -15.41 16.71
N LYS A 527 -21.04 -15.64 16.05
CA LYS A 527 -22.13 -16.52 16.54
C LYS A 527 -22.30 -17.82 15.75
N SER A 528 -21.43 -18.07 14.77
CA SER A 528 -21.37 -19.28 13.94
C SER A 528 -22.59 -19.58 13.03
N GLU A 529 -23.67 -18.80 13.07
CA GLU A 529 -24.84 -18.99 12.21
C GLU A 529 -25.05 -17.81 11.26
N LEU A 530 -25.05 -18.08 9.95
CA LEU A 530 -25.38 -17.10 8.91
C LEU A 530 -26.89 -17.02 8.69
N SER A 531 -27.42 -15.85 8.35
CA SER A 531 -28.80 -15.69 7.89
C SER A 531 -29.13 -16.62 6.70
N PRO A 532 -30.36 -17.16 6.60
CA PRO A 532 -30.79 -18.01 5.48
C PRO A 532 -30.53 -17.40 4.10
N GLU A 533 -30.70 -16.09 3.95
CA GLU A 533 -30.50 -15.36 2.70
C GLU A 533 -29.03 -15.42 2.25
N VAL A 534 -28.10 -15.17 3.17
CA VAL A 534 -26.65 -15.28 2.91
C VAL A 534 -26.25 -16.72 2.58
N GLN A 535 -26.77 -17.70 3.32
CA GLN A 535 -26.52 -19.12 3.02
C GLN A 535 -27.03 -19.50 1.63
N GLN A 536 -28.22 -19.01 1.28
CA GLN A 536 -28.79 -19.22 -0.05
C GLN A 536 -27.88 -18.62 -1.12
N ILE A 537 -27.43 -17.37 -0.99
CA ILE A 537 -26.52 -16.74 -1.96
C ILE A 537 -25.27 -17.59 -2.16
N ILE A 538 -24.59 -17.98 -1.08
CA ILE A 538 -23.37 -18.81 -1.14
C ILE A 538 -23.65 -20.12 -1.88
N SER A 539 -24.75 -20.81 -1.52
CA SER A 539 -25.12 -22.08 -2.15
C SER A 539 -25.35 -21.96 -3.66
N LEU A 540 -25.86 -20.83 -4.15
CA LEU A 540 -26.04 -20.59 -5.58
C LEU A 540 -24.71 -20.53 -6.32
N TYR A 541 -23.71 -19.87 -5.73
CA TYR A 541 -22.37 -19.79 -6.30
C TYR A 541 -21.64 -21.14 -6.23
N GLU A 542 -21.71 -21.85 -5.11
CA GLU A 542 -21.13 -23.20 -4.97
C GLU A 542 -21.73 -24.19 -5.98
N ASN A 543 -23.06 -24.16 -6.15
CA ASN A 543 -23.75 -24.99 -7.13
C ASN A 543 -23.28 -24.70 -8.56
N LEU A 544 -23.07 -23.42 -8.90
CA LEU A 544 -22.55 -23.06 -10.21
C LEU A 544 -21.13 -23.60 -10.43
N VAL A 545 -20.23 -23.47 -9.43
CA VAL A 545 -18.86 -24.00 -9.54
C VAL A 545 -18.88 -25.52 -9.69
N ARG A 546 -19.63 -26.22 -8.83
CA ARG A 546 -19.77 -27.68 -8.91
C ARG A 546 -20.25 -28.12 -10.30
N GLN A 547 -21.21 -27.40 -10.87
CA GLN A 547 -21.70 -27.70 -12.21
C GLN A 547 -20.65 -27.48 -13.31
N THR A 548 -19.78 -26.48 -13.18
CA THR A 548 -18.65 -26.31 -14.13
C THR A 548 -17.66 -27.48 -14.08
N GLU A 549 -17.44 -28.03 -12.88
CA GLU A 549 -16.58 -29.20 -12.65
C GLU A 549 -17.23 -30.47 -13.22
N GLU A 550 -18.52 -30.71 -12.93
CA GLU A 550 -19.30 -31.84 -13.44
C GLU A 550 -19.34 -31.86 -14.98
N TYR A 551 -19.43 -30.68 -15.61
CA TYR A 551 -19.38 -30.53 -17.07
C TYR A 551 -17.97 -30.64 -17.66
N GLY A 552 -16.92 -30.59 -16.84
CA GLY A 552 -15.53 -30.56 -17.28
C GLY A 552 -15.20 -29.33 -18.14
N ILE A 553 -15.75 -28.16 -17.78
CA ILE A 553 -15.61 -26.91 -18.56
C ILE A 553 -14.92 -25.77 -17.78
N THR A 554 -14.36 -26.05 -16.60
CA THR A 554 -13.62 -25.05 -15.80
C THR A 554 -12.59 -24.28 -16.63
N ASP A 555 -11.88 -24.99 -17.51
CA ASP A 555 -10.82 -24.45 -18.38
C ASP A 555 -11.22 -24.37 -19.86
N CYS A 556 -12.52 -24.32 -20.14
CA CYS A 556 -13.02 -24.34 -21.52
C CYS A 556 -12.63 -23.10 -22.35
N TYR A 557 -12.11 -22.04 -21.71
CA TYR A 557 -11.50 -20.90 -22.37
C TYR A 557 -10.23 -21.24 -23.16
N ASN A 558 -9.57 -22.37 -22.83
CA ASN A 558 -8.42 -22.88 -23.59
C ASN A 558 -8.82 -23.76 -24.80
N LEU A 559 -10.10 -24.15 -24.90
CA LEU A 559 -10.56 -24.99 -26.01
C LEU A 559 -10.48 -24.23 -27.34
N LYS A 560 -9.92 -24.90 -28.34
CA LYS A 560 -9.94 -24.42 -29.72
C LYS A 560 -11.21 -24.91 -30.42
N PRO A 561 -11.80 -24.10 -31.32
CA PRO A 561 -12.87 -24.57 -32.19
C PRO A 561 -12.45 -25.79 -32.98
N ILE A 562 -13.33 -26.79 -33.06
CA ILE A 562 -13.13 -28.01 -33.85
C ILE A 562 -13.04 -27.71 -35.35
N LEU A 563 -13.73 -26.65 -35.81
CA LEU A 563 -13.60 -26.08 -37.14
C LEU A 563 -12.94 -24.70 -37.06
N ASP A 564 -11.84 -24.52 -37.77
CA ASP A 564 -11.19 -23.22 -37.89
C ASP A 564 -11.88 -22.33 -38.95
N GLY A 565 -11.59 -21.02 -38.91
CA GLY A 565 -12.22 -20.06 -39.82
C GLY A 565 -11.92 -20.33 -41.30
N LYS A 566 -10.79 -20.98 -41.63
CA LYS A 566 -10.45 -21.32 -43.01
C LYS A 566 -11.29 -22.47 -43.52
N THR A 567 -11.48 -23.49 -42.68
CA THR A 567 -12.33 -24.64 -42.96
C THR A 567 -13.78 -24.18 -43.16
N ILE A 568 -14.30 -23.33 -42.26
CA ILE A 568 -15.65 -22.76 -42.39
C ILE A 568 -15.80 -21.96 -43.69
N ALA A 569 -14.84 -21.07 -44.00
CA ALA A 569 -14.86 -20.25 -45.21
C ALA A 569 -14.92 -21.11 -46.48
N LYS A 570 -14.09 -22.17 -46.51
CA LYS A 570 -14.01 -23.10 -47.64
C LYS A 570 -15.29 -23.91 -47.80
N THR A 571 -15.82 -24.46 -46.71
CA THR A 571 -17.02 -25.32 -46.73
C THR A 571 -18.26 -24.54 -47.15
N LEU A 572 -18.43 -23.32 -46.64
CA LEU A 572 -19.60 -22.48 -46.95
C LEU A 572 -19.40 -21.57 -48.17
N SER A 573 -18.22 -21.61 -48.81
CA SER A 573 -17.85 -20.72 -49.92
C SER A 573 -18.08 -19.22 -49.61
N ILE A 574 -17.77 -18.81 -48.38
CA ILE A 574 -17.88 -17.42 -47.93
C ILE A 574 -16.51 -16.76 -47.78
N THR A 575 -16.45 -15.45 -48.00
CA THR A 575 -15.23 -14.68 -47.80
C THR A 575 -14.91 -14.50 -46.31
N PRO A 576 -13.62 -14.53 -45.92
CA PRO A 576 -13.21 -14.20 -44.57
C PRO A 576 -13.70 -12.82 -44.12
N GLY A 577 -14.36 -12.76 -42.97
CA GLY A 577 -14.96 -11.52 -42.45
C GLY A 577 -15.76 -11.74 -41.16
N PRO A 578 -16.52 -10.72 -40.69
CA PRO A 578 -17.29 -10.75 -39.44
C PRO A 578 -18.24 -11.95 -39.32
N ALA A 579 -18.83 -12.40 -40.43
CA ALA A 579 -19.70 -13.58 -40.46
C ALA A 579 -19.02 -14.87 -39.99
N ILE A 580 -17.71 -15.01 -40.21
CA ILE A 580 -16.94 -16.17 -39.73
C ILE A 580 -16.84 -16.15 -38.21
N ARG A 581 -16.76 -14.98 -37.57
CA ARG A 581 -16.72 -14.89 -36.10
C ARG A 581 -18.01 -15.40 -35.48
N GLU A 582 -19.16 -15.00 -36.01
CA GLU A 582 -20.47 -15.48 -35.54
C GLU A 582 -20.63 -16.99 -35.73
N LEU A 583 -20.14 -17.52 -36.85
CA LEU A 583 -20.14 -18.96 -37.10
C LEU A 583 -19.20 -19.71 -36.15
N LEU A 584 -18.00 -19.18 -35.88
CA LEU A 584 -17.08 -19.76 -34.90
C LEU A 584 -17.69 -19.78 -33.48
N GLU A 585 -18.44 -18.76 -33.10
CA GLU A 585 -19.17 -18.73 -31.83
C GLU A 585 -20.25 -19.82 -31.78
N LYS A 586 -20.98 -20.06 -32.89
CA LYS A 586 -21.95 -21.16 -33.00
C LYS A 586 -21.29 -22.54 -32.97
N VAL A 587 -20.15 -22.72 -33.66
CA VAL A 587 -19.36 -23.96 -33.61
C VAL A 587 -18.90 -24.22 -32.18
N MET A 588 -18.39 -23.20 -31.49
CA MET A 588 -17.97 -23.35 -30.10
C MET A 588 -19.14 -23.72 -29.18
N ALA A 589 -20.29 -23.07 -29.33
CA ALA A 589 -21.47 -23.40 -28.54
C ALA A 589 -21.91 -24.86 -28.78
N TRP A 590 -21.93 -25.30 -30.04
CA TRP A 590 -22.25 -26.69 -30.38
C TRP A 590 -21.23 -27.68 -29.81
N GLN A 591 -19.92 -27.39 -29.92
CA GLN A 591 -18.85 -28.22 -29.38
C GLN A 591 -18.90 -28.33 -27.84
N LEU A 592 -19.33 -27.26 -27.18
CA LEU A 592 -19.56 -27.27 -25.74
C LEU A 592 -20.82 -28.05 -25.36
N GLU A 593 -21.82 -28.17 -26.23
CA GLU A 593 -22.95 -29.06 -25.98
C GLU A 593 -22.61 -30.54 -26.30
N ASN A 594 -21.72 -30.76 -27.29
CA ASN A 594 -21.36 -32.08 -27.81
C ASN A 594 -19.85 -32.37 -27.60
N PRO A 595 -19.42 -32.73 -26.36
CA PRO A 595 -18.00 -32.93 -26.05
C PRO A 595 -17.30 -34.02 -26.86
N SER A 596 -18.05 -35.01 -27.35
CA SER A 596 -17.54 -36.11 -28.18
C SER A 596 -17.78 -35.88 -29.68
N GLY A 597 -18.29 -34.71 -30.06
CA GLY A 597 -18.59 -34.37 -31.44
C GLY A 597 -17.32 -34.29 -32.30
N THR A 598 -17.45 -34.72 -33.55
CA THR A 598 -16.38 -34.69 -34.56
C THR A 598 -16.46 -33.43 -35.43
N ALA A 599 -15.46 -33.21 -36.29
CA ALA A 599 -15.47 -32.05 -37.20
C ALA A 599 -16.48 -32.19 -38.35
N ASP A 600 -16.91 -33.42 -38.65
CA ASP A 600 -17.87 -33.73 -39.71
C ASP A 600 -19.32 -33.54 -39.24
N GLU A 601 -19.57 -33.73 -37.93
CA GLU A 601 -20.84 -33.46 -37.25
C GLU A 601 -21.03 -31.96 -36.97
#